data_AF-A0AAV5S5Z9-F1
#
_entry.id   AF-A0AAV5S5Z9-F1
#
_cell.length_a   1.000
_cell.length_b   1.000
_cell.length_c   1.000
_cell.angle_alpha   90.00
_cell.angle_beta   90.00
_cell.angle_gamma   90.00
#
_symmetry.space_group_name_H-M   'P 1'
#
loop_
_entity.id
_entity.type
_entity.pdbx_description
1 polymer ?
#
loop_
_entity_poly.entity_id
_entity_poly.type
_entity_poly.pdbx_seq_one_letter_code
_entity_poly.pdbx_strand_id
1 'polypeptide(L)' 'PKVMGSMLESMPIRDANHAVELFYLFKKGIYATPTLTEEDKHVMNIFTTAFTNFAKYGNPNGSDDHKSDLPVHW' A
#
# COMPACT_ATOMS: atom_id res chain seq x y z
N PRO A 1 2.84 -10.95 6.15
CA PRO A 1 3.65 -10.25 5.12
C PRO A 1 5.07 -9.96 5.65
N LYS A 2 6.09 -9.91 4.77
CA LYS A 2 7.52 -9.84 5.16
C LYS A 2 7.88 -8.64 6.07
N VAL A 3 7.07 -7.58 6.04
CA VAL A 3 7.22 -6.36 6.85
C VAL A 3 7.04 -6.56 8.36
N MET A 4 6.43 -7.68 8.77
CA MET A 4 6.22 -8.06 10.17
C MET A 4 7.42 -8.80 10.79
N GLY A 5 8.43 -9.18 9.98
CA GLY A 5 9.63 -9.87 10.48
C GLY A 5 9.32 -11.15 11.28
N SER A 6 10.09 -11.41 12.33
CA SER A 6 9.94 -12.59 13.20
C SER A 6 8.62 -12.64 13.97
N MET A 7 7.89 -11.52 14.08
CA MET A 7 6.57 -11.50 14.71
C MET A 7 5.55 -12.33 13.91
N LEU A 8 5.77 -12.53 12.61
CA LEU A 8 4.86 -13.30 11.75
C LEU A 8 4.70 -14.77 12.21
N GLU A 9 5.72 -15.33 12.85
CA GLU A 9 5.74 -16.74 13.28
C GLU A 9 4.72 -17.03 14.37
N SER A 10 4.48 -16.07 15.26
CA SER A 10 3.54 -16.15 16.39
C SER A 10 2.13 -15.65 16.07
N MET A 11 1.88 -15.18 14.83
CA MET A 11 0.58 -14.66 14.43
C MET A 11 -0.35 -15.71 13.81
N PRO A 12 -1.67 -15.63 14.07
CA PRO A 12 -2.64 -16.55 13.48
C PRO A 12 -2.85 -16.32 11.98
N ILE A 13 -2.60 -15.09 11.49
CA ILE A 13 -2.71 -14.72 10.08
C ILE A 13 -1.33 -14.26 9.58
N ARG A 14 -0.79 -14.99 8.61
CA ARG A 14 0.55 -14.75 8.03
C ARG A 14 0.52 -13.95 6.72
N ASP A 15 -0.65 -13.81 6.14
CA ASP A 15 -0.88 -12.99 4.95
C ASP A 15 -1.26 -11.55 5.35
N ALA A 16 -1.95 -10.79 4.48
CA ALA A 16 -2.46 -9.45 4.77
C ALA A 16 -3.16 -9.41 6.14
N ASN A 17 -2.53 -8.71 7.08
CA ASN A 17 -3.01 -8.56 8.45
C ASN A 17 -2.96 -7.07 8.84
N HIS A 18 -3.34 -6.74 10.06
CA HIS A 18 -3.55 -5.35 10.45
C HIS A 18 -2.30 -4.47 10.25
N ALA A 19 -2.51 -3.28 9.68
CA ALA A 19 -1.52 -2.20 9.51
C ALA A 19 -0.38 -2.49 8.51
N VAL A 20 -0.40 -3.61 7.78
CA VAL A 20 0.65 -3.93 6.81
C VAL A 20 0.63 -2.99 5.60
N GLU A 21 -0.51 -2.36 5.33
CA GLU A 21 -0.67 -1.36 4.27
C GLU A 21 0.18 -0.11 4.50
N LEU A 22 0.54 0.20 5.74
CA LEU A 22 1.40 1.35 6.08
C LEU A 22 2.78 1.26 5.43
N PHE A 23 3.27 0.04 5.19
CA PHE A 23 4.51 -0.16 4.43
C PHE A 23 4.41 0.40 3.01
N TYR A 24 3.27 0.19 2.35
CA TYR A 24 3.02 0.68 0.99
C TYR A 24 2.78 2.19 0.95
N LEU A 25 2.47 2.83 2.09
CA LEU A 25 2.35 4.29 2.16
C LEU A 25 3.69 4.98 2.46
N PHE A 26 4.47 4.44 3.40
CA PHE A 26 5.65 5.10 3.94
C PHE A 26 6.99 4.47 3.54
N LYS A 27 6.98 3.36 2.80
CA LYS A 27 8.19 2.58 2.45
C LYS A 27 9.02 2.19 3.68
N LYS A 28 8.35 2.00 4.82
CA LYS A 28 8.99 1.65 6.09
C LYS A 28 8.19 0.54 6.73
N GLY A 29 8.81 -0.62 6.89
CA GLY A 29 8.12 -1.73 7.57
C GLY A 29 8.09 -1.50 9.07
N ILE A 30 7.10 -2.09 9.73
CA ILE A 30 6.83 -1.86 11.16
C ILE A 30 7.95 -2.47 12.00
N TYR A 31 8.38 -3.69 11.64
CA TYR A 31 9.38 -4.45 12.40
C TYR A 31 10.57 -4.92 11.55
N ALA A 32 10.51 -4.77 10.22
CA ALA A 32 11.57 -5.16 9.30
C ALA A 32 11.56 -4.30 8.04
N THR A 33 12.70 -4.23 7.33
CA THR A 33 12.82 -3.55 6.03
C THR A 33 13.09 -4.59 4.94
N PRO A 34 12.07 -5.31 4.46
CA PRO A 34 12.28 -6.33 3.43
C PRO A 34 12.69 -5.70 2.09
N THR A 35 13.41 -6.45 1.27
CA THR A 35 13.69 -6.07 -0.11
C THR A 35 12.39 -5.95 -0.89
N LEU A 36 12.21 -4.81 -1.57
CA LEU A 36 11.05 -4.55 -2.42
C LEU A 36 11.14 -5.37 -3.71
N THR A 37 10.11 -6.17 -3.96
CA THR A 37 9.88 -6.80 -5.27
C THR A 37 9.28 -5.80 -6.26
N GLU A 38 9.25 -6.14 -7.55
CA GLU A 38 8.55 -5.30 -8.55
C GLU A 38 7.04 -5.23 -8.28
N GLU A 39 6.45 -6.31 -7.78
CA GLU A 39 5.05 -6.34 -7.36
C GLU A 39 4.80 -5.37 -6.19
N ASP A 40 5.68 -5.35 -5.19
CA ASP A 40 5.56 -4.43 -4.05
C ASP A 40 5.63 -2.97 -4.49
N LYS A 41 6.52 -2.66 -5.46
CA LYS A 41 6.63 -1.32 -6.04
C LYS A 41 5.37 -0.95 -6.81
N HIS A 42 4.78 -1.89 -7.54
CA HIS A 42 3.54 -1.67 -8.27
C HIS A 42 2.38 -1.34 -7.32
N VAL A 43 2.19 -2.15 -6.27
CA VAL A 43 1.17 -1.90 -5.23
C VAL A 43 1.42 -0.59 -4.50
N MET A 44 2.68 -0.29 -4.16
CA MET A 44 3.08 0.97 -3.54
C MET A 44 2.70 2.17 -4.41
N ASN A 45 2.94 2.11 -5.73
CA ASN A 45 2.58 3.19 -6.65
C ASN A 45 1.06 3.39 -6.72
N ILE A 46 0.27 2.31 -6.80
CA ILE A 46 -1.20 2.39 -6.80
C ILE A 46 -1.70 3.02 -5.49
N PHE A 47 -1.23 2.51 -4.35
CA PHE A 47 -1.72 2.94 -3.04
C PHE A 47 -1.37 4.40 -2.74
N THR A 48 -0.13 4.80 -3.02
CA THR A 48 0.32 6.19 -2.83
C THR A 48 -0.36 7.16 -3.79
N THR A 49 -0.63 6.74 -5.03
CA THR A 49 -1.41 7.55 -5.99
C THR A 49 -2.82 7.77 -5.48
N ALA A 50 -3.53 6.70 -5.10
CA ALA A 50 -4.89 6.79 -4.58
C ALA A 50 -4.96 7.68 -3.32
N PHE A 51 -4.04 7.47 -2.37
CA PHE A 51 -3.99 8.23 -1.12
C PHE A 51 -3.72 9.72 -1.37
N THR A 52 -2.76 10.04 -2.24
CA THR A 52 -2.41 11.43 -2.53
C THR A 52 -3.45 12.14 -3.39
N ASN A 53 -4.12 11.44 -4.30
CA ASN A 53 -5.25 11.98 -5.06
C ASN A 53 -6.42 12.31 -4.14
N PHE A 54 -6.77 11.41 -3.21
CA PHE A 54 -7.78 11.69 -2.20
C PHE A 54 -7.41 12.91 -1.35
N ALA A 55 -6.16 13.01 -0.90
CA ALA A 55 -5.71 14.16 -0.11
C ALA A 55 -5.76 15.49 -0.88
N LYS A 56 -5.54 15.49 -2.20
CA LYS A 56 -5.54 16.70 -3.04
C LYS A 56 -6.94 17.11 -3.51
N TYR A 57 -7.77 16.13 -3.87
CA TYR A 57 -8.99 16.35 -4.65
C TYR A 57 -10.26 15.86 -3.94
N GLY A 58 -10.13 15.09 -2.85
CA GLY A 58 -11.25 14.37 -2.24
C GLY A 58 -11.73 13.16 -3.03
N ASN A 59 -11.08 12.84 -4.16
CA ASN A 59 -11.38 11.69 -5.03
C ASN A 59 -10.08 10.88 -5.24
N PRO A 60 -10.02 9.59 -4.84
CA PRO A 60 -8.82 8.77 -5.04
C PRO A 60 -8.51 8.50 -6.51
N ASN A 61 -9.51 8.57 -7.39
CA ASN A 61 -9.34 8.29 -8.83
C ASN A 61 -8.60 9.41 -9.57
N GLY A 62 -8.50 10.62 -8.99
CA GLY A 62 -7.85 11.77 -9.61
C GLY A 62 -8.67 13.04 -9.53
N SER A 63 -8.27 14.06 -10.29
CA SER A 63 -8.96 15.35 -10.36
C SER A 63 -10.07 15.40 -11.42
N ASP A 64 -10.14 14.38 -12.29
CA ASP A 64 -11.06 14.30 -13.42
C ASP A 64 -12.03 13.14 -13.18
N ASP A 65 -13.33 13.43 -13.12
CA ASP A 65 -14.36 12.40 -12.87
C ASP A 65 -14.56 11.46 -14.08
N HIS A 66 -14.03 11.80 -15.25
CA HIS A 66 -14.11 10.99 -16.46
C HIS A 66 -12.84 10.17 -16.75
N LYS A 67 -11.78 10.34 -15.95
CA LYS A 67 -10.50 9.65 -16.15
C LYS A 67 -9.89 9.25 -14.80
N SER A 68 -9.50 7.98 -14.69
CA SER A 68 -8.75 7.50 -13.52
C SER A 68 -7.24 7.54 -13.76
N ASP A 69 -6.50 8.02 -12.78
CA ASP A 69 -5.04 7.85 -12.67
C ASP A 69 -4.66 6.43 -12.21
N LEU A 70 -5.66 5.64 -11.80
CA LEU A 70 -5.50 4.30 -11.26
C LEU A 70 -5.96 3.23 -12.26
N PRO A 71 -5.39 2.01 -12.20
CA PRO A 71 -5.79 0.92 -13.08
C PRO A 71 -7.21 0.39 -12.79
N VAL A 72 -7.76 0.70 -11.62
CA VAL A 72 -9.11 0.34 -11.19
C VAL A 72 -9.78 1.61 -10.67
N HIS A 73 -11.06 1.79 -10.99
CA HIS A 73 -11.88 2.89 -10.47
C HIS A 73 -12.46 2.49 -9.11
N TRP A 74 -12.26 3.33 -8.10
CA TRP A 74 -12.82 3.18 -6.76
C TRP A 74 -14.25 3.71 -6.67
#